data_AF-A0A9P6UZ36-F1
#
_entry.id   AF-A0A9P6UZ36-F1
#
_cell.length_a   1.000
_cell.length_b   1.000
_cell.length_c   1.000
_cell.angle_alpha   90.00
_cell.angle_beta   90.00
_cell.angle_gamma   90.00
#
_symmetry.space_group_name_H-M   'P 1'
#
loop_
_entity.id
_entity.type
_entity.pdbx_description
1 polymer ?
#
loop_
_entity_poly.entity_id
_entity_poly.type
_entity_poly.pdbx_seq_one_letter_code
_entity_poly.pdbx_strand_id
1 'polypeptide(L)'
;MTTATSAPDSAVPTAQVPELAHLSPLPWTDFFETKRQVSIPYELDASEITHTLYEIGSDRKDLSKVIVLHHGAAHCALSFAATARELKKLVGSHARIMSLDARGHGED
;
A
#
# COMPACT_ATOMS: atom_id res chain seq x y z
N MET A 1 -50.49 -47.77 -9.31
CA MET A 1 -49.99 -46.38 -9.33
C MET A 1 -49.28 -46.18 -8.00
N THR A 2 -47.96 -46.42 -7.97
CA THR A 2 -47.13 -46.46 -6.76
C THR A 2 -46.50 -45.09 -6.54
N THR A 3 -46.85 -44.41 -5.45
CA THR A 3 -46.22 -43.16 -5.02
C THR A 3 -44.95 -43.47 -4.25
N ALA A 4 -43.80 -43.05 -4.78
CA ALA A 4 -42.53 -43.08 -4.06
C ALA A 4 -42.38 -41.79 -3.23
N THR A 5 -42.20 -41.93 -1.91
CA THR A 5 -41.86 -40.86 -0.98
C THR A 5 -40.36 -40.55 -1.09
N SER A 6 -39.99 -39.33 -1.47
CA SER A 6 -38.60 -38.85 -1.37
C SER A 6 -38.33 -38.27 0.02
N ALA A 7 -37.22 -38.67 0.64
CA ALA A 7 -36.75 -38.17 1.93
C ALA A 7 -36.25 -36.71 1.82
N PRO A 8 -36.29 -35.92 2.90
CA PRO A 8 -35.76 -34.56 2.89
C PRO A 8 -34.23 -34.56 2.82
N ASP A 9 -33.72 -33.73 1.91
CA ASP A 9 -32.29 -33.46 1.71
C ASP A 9 -31.74 -32.80 2.99
N SER A 10 -30.79 -33.45 3.64
CA SER A 10 -30.14 -32.93 4.85
C SER A 10 -29.11 -31.88 4.43
N ALA A 11 -29.52 -30.62 4.43
CA ALA A 11 -28.62 -29.50 4.23
C ALA A 11 -27.49 -29.53 5.27
N VAL A 12 -26.26 -29.73 4.80
CA VAL A 12 -25.05 -29.61 5.63
C VAL A 12 -24.96 -28.16 6.11
N PRO A 13 -24.83 -27.89 7.42
CA PRO A 13 -24.65 -26.52 7.89
C PRO A 13 -23.29 -26.01 7.39
N THR A 14 -23.30 -25.04 6.49
CA THR A 14 -22.09 -24.26 6.17
C THR A 14 -21.65 -23.56 7.45
N ALA A 15 -20.56 -24.03 8.05
CA ALA A 15 -19.94 -23.34 9.18
C ALA A 15 -19.62 -21.90 8.74
N GLN A 16 -20.23 -20.91 9.40
CA GLN A 16 -19.89 -19.50 9.20
C GLN A 16 -18.46 -19.30 9.72
N VAL A 17 -17.49 -19.23 8.79
CA VAL A 17 -16.13 -18.83 9.13
C VAL A 17 -16.21 -17.41 9.71
N PRO A 18 -15.63 -17.15 10.89
CA PRO A 18 -15.60 -15.81 11.47
C PRO A 18 -15.05 -14.82 10.45
N GLU A 19 -15.73 -13.68 10.30
CA GLU A 19 -15.35 -12.64 9.36
C GLU A 19 -13.91 -12.17 9.65
N LEU A 20 -12.96 -12.50 8.77
CA LEU A 20 -11.54 -12.17 8.89
C LEU A 20 -11.27 -10.68 8.60
N ALA A 21 -12.19 -9.78 8.98
CA ALA A 21 -12.12 -8.35 8.69
C ALA A 21 -10.81 -7.71 9.20
N HIS A 22 -10.23 -8.24 10.28
CA HIS A 22 -8.96 -7.78 10.85
C HIS A 22 -7.72 -8.12 10.00
N LEU A 23 -7.83 -9.04 9.03
CA LEU A 23 -6.80 -9.37 8.06
C LEU A 23 -7.01 -8.65 6.72
N SER A 24 -8.03 -7.78 6.62
CA SER A 24 -8.26 -7.02 5.40
C SER A 24 -7.10 -6.04 5.15
N PRO A 25 -6.70 -5.84 3.88
CA PRO A 25 -5.66 -4.88 3.54
C PRO A 25 -6.01 -3.48 4.02
N LEU A 26 -5.04 -2.77 4.60
CA LEU A 26 -5.19 -1.37 4.97
C LEU A 26 -4.88 -0.47 3.77
N PRO A 27 -5.61 0.64 3.58
CA PRO A 27 -5.30 1.60 2.53
C PRO A 27 -4.03 2.38 2.87
N TRP A 28 -3.26 2.78 1.85
CA TRP A 28 -2.04 3.57 2.03
C TRP A 28 -2.31 4.94 2.69
N THR A 29 -3.51 5.48 2.51
CA THR A 29 -3.96 6.77 3.03
C THR A 29 -3.97 6.85 4.56
N ASP A 30 -3.92 5.70 5.24
CA ASP A 30 -3.80 5.65 6.71
C ASP A 30 -2.38 6.00 7.19
N PHE A 31 -1.41 6.05 6.28
CA PHE A 31 0.01 6.19 6.59
C PHE A 31 0.69 7.35 5.85
N PHE A 32 0.25 7.67 4.64
CA PHE A 32 0.82 8.74 3.83
C PHE A 32 -0.25 9.78 3.46
N GLU A 33 0.20 11.00 3.14
CA GLU A 33 -0.68 12.13 2.83
C GLU A 33 -0.95 12.25 1.33
N THR A 34 0.06 11.94 0.51
CA THR A 34 -0.03 12.03 -0.94
C THR A 34 0.62 10.83 -1.60
N LYS A 35 0.12 10.52 -2.81
CA LYS A 35 0.68 9.53 -3.72
C LYS A 35 0.85 10.20 -5.08
N ARG A 36 2.00 10.03 -5.71
CA ARG A 36 2.26 10.54 -7.07
C ARG A 36 3.12 9.59 -7.87
N GLN A 37 2.93 9.62 -9.19
CA GLN A 37 3.79 8.93 -10.13
C GLN A 37 4.78 9.92 -10.74
N VAL A 38 6.04 9.49 -10.84
CA VAL A 38 7.13 10.31 -11.36
C VAL A 38 7.88 9.52 -12.42
N SER A 39 7.81 9.99 -13.66
CA SER A 39 8.59 9.42 -14.76
C SER A 39 9.94 10.12 -14.86
N ILE A 40 10.98 9.35 -15.20
CA ILE A 40 12.29 9.91 -15.50
C ILE A 40 12.28 10.41 -16.95
N PRO A 41 12.69 11.66 -17.24
CA PRO A 41 12.78 12.16 -18.61
C PRO A 41 13.65 11.26 -19.49
N TYR A 42 13.22 11.05 -20.74
CA TYR A 42 13.89 10.17 -21.69
C TYR A 42 15.36 10.54 -21.91
N GLU A 43 15.71 11.83 -21.82
CA GLU A 43 17.07 12.33 -21.97
C GLU A 43 18.00 11.88 -20.82
N LEU A 44 17.43 11.52 -19.67
CA LEU A 44 18.14 11.04 -18.50
C LEU A 44 18.11 9.51 -18.38
N ASP A 45 17.01 8.88 -18.79
CA ASP A 45 16.85 7.43 -18.81
C ASP A 45 15.86 6.99 -19.90
N ALA A 46 16.35 6.24 -20.90
CA ALA A 46 15.56 5.75 -22.02
C ALA A 46 14.65 4.54 -21.66
N SER A 47 14.65 4.09 -20.40
CA SER A 47 13.84 2.94 -19.97
C SER A 47 12.38 3.27 -19.66
N GLU A 48 11.96 4.53 -19.82
CA GLU A 48 10.57 5.01 -19.63
C GLU A 48 9.96 4.63 -18.26
N ILE A 49 10.82 4.56 -17.22
CA ILE A 49 10.38 4.12 -15.90
C ILE A 49 9.58 5.20 -15.21
N THR A 50 8.47 4.77 -14.63
CA THR A 50 7.66 5.56 -13.71
C THR A 50 7.78 4.98 -12.32
N HIS A 51 8.12 5.83 -11.34
CA HIS A 51 8.17 5.47 -9.93
C HIS A 51 6.90 5.95 -9.23
N THR A 52 6.28 5.08 -8.44
CA THR A 52 5.23 5.46 -7.51
C THR A 52 5.84 5.93 -6.19
N LEU A 53 5.45 7.12 -5.73
CA LEU A 53 5.94 7.76 -4.51
C LEU A 53 4.79 7.95 -3.53
N TYR A 54 5.03 7.61 -2.28
CA TYR A 54 4.15 7.87 -1.13
C TYR A 54 4.83 8.85 -0.19
N GLU A 55 4.17 9.95 0.14
CA GLU A 55 4.82 11.09 0.79
C GLU A 55 4.05 11.62 2.00
N ILE A 56 4.81 12.23 2.92
CA ILE A 56 4.32 13.01 4.06
C ILE A 56 5.00 14.38 4.00
N GLY A 57 4.20 15.45 4.06
CA GLY A 57 4.63 16.84 4.02
C GLY A 57 5.04 17.33 2.63
N SER A 58 4.61 16.67 1.55
CA SER A 58 5.03 17.03 0.18
C SER A 58 4.62 18.45 -0.24
N ASP A 59 3.54 18.97 0.33
CA ASP A 59 3.01 20.33 0.12
C ASP A 59 3.76 21.41 0.92
N ARG A 60 4.58 21.01 1.89
CA ARG A 60 5.32 21.90 2.78
C ARG A 60 6.60 22.40 2.13
N LYS A 61 6.51 23.59 1.52
CA LYS A 61 7.65 24.28 0.87
C LYS A 61 8.72 24.78 1.86
N ASP A 62 8.37 24.91 3.14
CA ASP A 62 9.28 25.34 4.21
C ASP A 62 10.20 24.22 4.71
N LEU A 63 9.95 22.96 4.32
CA LEU A 63 10.74 21.81 4.75
C LEU A 63 11.84 21.47 3.74
N SER A 64 13.08 21.84 4.10
CA SER A 64 14.26 21.61 3.25
C SER A 64 14.85 20.20 3.32
N LYS A 65 14.51 19.41 4.34
CA LYS A 65 15.03 18.05 4.55
C LYS A 65 14.02 17.00 4.09
N VAL A 66 14.52 15.92 3.50
CA VAL A 66 13.72 14.76 3.08
C VAL A 66 14.38 13.49 3.59
N ILE A 67 13.59 12.63 4.24
CA ILE A 67 13.97 11.25 4.57
C ILE A 67 13.45 10.36 3.45
N VAL A 68 14.37 9.68 2.76
CA VAL A 68 14.03 8.77 1.67
C VAL A 68 14.04 7.34 2.19
N LEU A 69 12.94 6.61 1.97
CA LEU A 69 12.76 5.23 2.39
C LEU A 69 12.79 4.34 1.14
N HIS A 70 13.88 3.57 0.98
CA HIS A 70 14.10 2.67 -0.14
C HIS A 70 13.95 1.22 0.33
N HIS A 71 13.02 0.48 -0.26
CA HIS A 71 12.67 -0.86 0.20
C HIS A 71 13.74 -1.90 -0.18
N GLY A 72 13.70 -3.06 0.46
CA GLY A 72 14.52 -4.22 0.08
C GLY A 72 13.99 -4.93 -1.16
N ALA A 73 14.73 -5.89 -1.70
CA ALA A 73 14.26 -6.71 -2.82
C ALA A 73 12.98 -7.47 -2.47
N ALA A 74 12.10 -7.71 -3.47
CA ALA A 74 10.80 -8.39 -3.33
C ALA A 74 9.77 -7.65 -2.44
N HIS A 75 9.97 -6.37 -2.20
CA HIS A 75 9.08 -5.49 -1.44
C HIS A 75 8.67 -4.27 -2.27
N CYS A 76 7.81 -3.42 -1.71
CA CYS A 76 7.42 -2.14 -2.30
C CYS A 76 7.50 -1.02 -1.24
N ALA A 77 7.24 0.22 -1.65
CA ALA A 77 7.24 1.43 -0.81
C ALA A 77 6.38 1.30 0.44
N LEU A 78 5.28 0.54 0.38
CA LEU A 78 4.35 0.34 1.50
C LEU A 78 4.96 -0.47 2.65
N SER A 79 6.10 -1.13 2.45
CA SER A 79 6.83 -1.81 3.54
C SER A 79 7.23 -0.83 4.65
N PHE A 80 7.32 0.46 4.33
CA PHE A 80 7.62 1.51 5.29
C PHE A 80 6.40 2.28 5.79
N ALA A 81 5.17 1.87 5.50
CA ALA A 81 3.97 2.62 5.88
C ALA A 81 3.91 2.95 7.39
N ALA A 82 4.06 1.92 8.24
CA ALA A 82 4.10 2.13 9.69
C ALA A 82 5.31 2.97 10.12
N THR A 83 6.49 2.71 9.55
CA THR A 83 7.73 3.46 9.83
C THR A 83 7.60 4.93 9.50
N ALA A 84 7.02 5.28 8.34
CA ALA A 84 6.81 6.65 7.90
C ALA A 84 5.88 7.40 8.87
N ARG A 85 4.80 6.75 9.32
CA ARG A 85 3.89 7.33 10.31
C ARG A 85 4.57 7.62 11.65
N GLU A 86 5.42 6.72 12.13
CA GLU A 86 6.17 6.95 13.37
C GLU A 86 7.28 7.99 13.20
N LEU A 87 7.99 7.97 12.06
CA LEU A 87 8.96 9.01 11.72
C LEU A 87 8.31 10.39 11.70
N LYS A 88 7.12 10.54 11.12
CA LYS A 88 6.37 11.81 11.12
C LYS A 88 6.19 12.36 12.53
N LYS A 89 5.87 11.51 13.51
CA LYS A 89 5.70 11.93 14.91
C LYS A 89 7.03 12.38 15.54
N LEU A 90 8.12 11.68 15.22
CA LEU A 90 9.45 11.97 15.76
C LEU A 90 10.07 13.23 15.15
N VAL A 91 9.97 13.39 13.83
CA VAL A 91 10.61 14.49 13.11
C VAL A 91 9.71 15.73 13.01
N GLY A 92 8.39 15.58 13.15
CA GLY A 92 7.43 16.68 13.08
C GLY A 92 7.63 17.54 11.82
N SER A 93 7.73 18.85 12.01
CA SER A 93 7.97 19.83 10.94
C SER A 93 9.45 20.07 10.63
N HIS A 94 10.33 19.08 10.84
CA HIS A 94 11.76 19.24 10.53
C HIS A 94 12.18 18.54 9.23
N ALA A 95 11.38 17.60 8.72
CA ALA A 95 11.66 16.88 7.48
C ALA A 95 10.37 16.36 6.83
N ARG A 96 10.41 16.20 5.51
CA ARG A 96 9.44 15.43 4.73
C ARG A 96 9.86 13.98 4.66
N ILE A 97 8.91 13.08 4.40
CA ILE A 97 9.19 11.64 4.24
C ILE A 97 8.70 11.21 2.87
N MET A 98 9.53 10.45 2.16
CA MET A 98 9.23 9.95 0.82
C MET A 98 9.62 8.46 0.76
N SER A 99 8.63 7.59 0.57
CA SER A 99 8.83 6.18 0.26
C SER A 99 8.54 5.95 -1.21
N LEU A 100 9.40 5.24 -1.94
CA LEU A 100 9.25 5.04 -3.38
C LEU A 100 9.29 3.57 -3.76
N ASP A 101 8.58 3.23 -4.82
CA ASP A 101 8.67 1.96 -5.50
C ASP A 101 9.91 1.96 -6.41
N ALA A 102 10.79 0.99 -6.22
CA ALA A 102 11.91 0.76 -7.12
C ALA A 102 11.41 0.22 -8.47
N ARG A 103 12.26 0.27 -9.49
CA ARG A 103 11.97 -0.25 -10.84
C ARG A 103 11.39 -1.68 -10.76
N GLY A 104 10.24 -1.91 -11.39
CA GLY A 104 9.61 -3.22 -11.50
C GLY A 104 9.02 -3.74 -10.18
N HIS A 105 8.68 -2.85 -9.25
CA HIS A 105 8.12 -3.18 -7.95
C HIS A 105 6.93 -2.28 -7.65
N GLY A 106 6.02 -2.76 -6.80
CA GLY A 106 4.86 -1.98 -6.35
C GLY A 106 3.81 -1.81 -7.44
N GLU A 107 3.25 -0.62 -7.53
CA GLU A 107 2.32 -0.27 -8.61
C GLU A 107 3.09 0.29 -9.81
N ASP A 108 3.26 -0.56 -10.83
CA ASP A 108 3.71 -0.21 -12.19
C ASP A 108 2.51 0.16 -13.08
#